data_AF-A0A6L9LBI7-F1
#
_entry.id   AF-A0A6L9LBI7-F1
#
_cell.length_a   1.000
_cell.length_b   1.000
_cell.length_c   1.000
_cell.angle_alpha   90.00
_cell.angle_beta   90.00
_cell.angle_gamma   90.00
#
_symmetry.space_group_name_H-M   'P 1'
#
loop_
_entity.id
_entity.type
_entity.pdbx_description
1 polymer ?
#
loop_
_entity_poly.entity_id
_entity_poly.type
_entity_poly.pdbx_seq_one_letter_code
_entity_poly.pdbx_strand_id
1 'polypeptide(L)'
;MIHSINCSLINYDESSQALLQQYIRRAGCREFSWPASPMKYTDENSPLLHSDLIFLHLTSPEEVVQTELVSLLRQHSGVVITSPFPRHQFLDLFIQPFAFLAEPFSFAQFNKCLTAYYQLIQQ
;
A
#
# COMPACT_ATOMS: atom_id res chain seq x y z
N MET A 1 15.32 -19.77 4.15
CA MET A 1 15.61 -18.36 3.80
C MET A 1 14.41 -17.54 4.24
N ILE A 2 14.61 -16.55 5.11
CA ILE A 2 13.52 -15.63 5.47
C ILE A 2 13.38 -14.67 4.30
N HIS A 3 12.31 -14.80 3.52
CA HIS A 3 11.98 -13.83 2.48
C HIS A 3 11.64 -12.51 3.17
N SER A 4 12.44 -11.46 2.92
CA SER A 4 12.15 -10.12 3.44
C SER A 4 11.09 -9.50 2.54
N ILE A 5 9.94 -9.16 3.12
CA ILE A 5 8.83 -8.51 2.41
C ILE A 5 9.30 -7.16 1.87
N ASN A 6 9.08 -6.92 0.58
CA ASN A 6 9.32 -5.67 -0.11
C ASN A 6 8.01 -4.87 -0.16
N CYS A 7 8.02 -3.70 0.45
CA CYS A 7 6.89 -2.79 0.51
C CYS A 7 7.11 -1.62 -0.44
N SER A 8 6.15 -1.33 -1.32
CA SER A 8 6.12 -0.07 -2.06
C SER A 8 5.18 0.93 -1.43
N LEU A 9 5.59 2.20 -1.37
CA LEU A 9 4.78 3.32 -0.87
C LEU A 9 4.43 4.26 -2.04
N ILE A 10 3.13 4.54 -2.22
CA ILE A 10 2.61 5.42 -3.28
C ILE A 10 1.81 6.55 -2.63
N ASN A 11 2.05 7.78 -3.10
CA ASN A 11 1.27 8.98 -2.76
C ASN A 11 1.32 9.43 -1.29
N TYR A 12 2.44 9.22 -0.61
CA TYR A 12 2.59 9.70 0.77
C TYR A 12 3.23 11.10 0.80
N ASP A 13 2.75 11.95 1.70
CA ASP A 13 3.52 13.10 2.16
C ASP A 13 4.70 12.67 3.04
N GLU A 14 5.66 13.56 3.27
CA GLU A 14 6.90 13.25 4.02
C GLU A 14 6.63 12.68 5.43
N SER A 15 5.60 13.20 6.13
CA SER A 15 5.30 12.83 7.51
C SER A 15 4.62 11.47 7.61
N SER A 16 3.60 11.24 6.77
CA SER A 16 2.88 9.97 6.68
C SER A 16 3.82 8.86 6.17
N GLN A 17 4.68 9.19 5.21
CA GLN A 17 5.72 8.29 4.70
C GLN A 17 6.69 7.89 5.81
N ALA A 18 7.22 8.85 6.58
CA ALA A 18 8.20 8.57 7.63
C ALA A 18 7.67 7.62 8.70
N LEU A 19 6.41 7.79 9.12
CA LEU A 19 5.76 6.89 10.08
C LEU A 19 5.65 5.47 9.54
N LEU A 20 5.17 5.31 8.32
CA LEU A 20 4.99 3.99 7.71
C LEU A 20 6.33 3.31 7.44
N GLN A 21 7.34 4.05 6.99
CA GLN A 21 8.71 3.54 6.86
C GLN A 21 9.26 3.06 8.21
N GLN A 22 9.01 3.79 9.30
CA GLN A 22 9.42 3.34 10.64
C GLN A 22 8.77 2.01 11.01
N TYR A 23 7.49 1.82 10.66
CA TYR A 23 6.77 0.56 10.92
C TYR A 23 7.32 -0.58 10.07
N ILE A 24 7.58 -0.35 8.78
CA ILE A 24 8.16 -1.33 7.85
C ILE A 24 9.54 -1.78 8.33
N ARG A 25 10.43 -0.84 8.65
CA ARG A 25 11.78 -1.15 9.17
C ARG A 25 11.71 -1.92 10.48
N ARG A 26 10.82 -1.52 11.40
CA ARG A 26 10.61 -2.21 12.69
C ARG A 26 10.16 -3.66 12.50
N ALA A 27 9.42 -3.96 11.44
CA ALA A 27 8.98 -5.31 11.12
C ALA A 27 10.02 -6.12 10.31
N GLY A 28 11.21 -5.58 10.03
CA GLY A 28 12.25 -6.26 9.26
C GLY A 28 11.96 -6.39 7.76
N CYS A 29 11.04 -5.56 7.26
CA CYS A 29 10.68 -5.46 5.84
C CYS A 29 11.56 -4.42 5.14
N ARG A 30 11.61 -4.46 3.82
CA ARG A 30 12.29 -3.46 2.97
C ARG A 30 11.26 -2.51 2.38
N GLU A 31 11.58 -1.23 2.29
CA GLU A 31 10.74 -0.23 1.64
C GLU A 31 11.33 0.31 0.34
N PHE A 32 10.46 0.57 -0.63
CA PHE A 32 10.71 1.39 -1.79
C PHE A 32 9.65 2.49 -1.82
N SER A 33 10.07 3.75 -1.79
CA SER A 33 9.14 4.88 -1.87
C SER A 33 9.10 5.38 -3.31
N TRP A 34 7.90 5.39 -3.88
CA TRP A 34 7.67 5.86 -5.23
C TRP A 34 7.08 7.27 -5.16
N PRO A 35 7.82 8.31 -5.59
CA PRO A 35 7.37 9.69 -5.47
C PRO A 35 6.28 10.07 -6.48
N ALA A 36 5.84 9.15 -7.36
CA ALA A 36 4.82 9.52 -8.34
C ALA A 36 3.45 9.66 -7.68
N SER A 37 2.80 10.76 -8.05
CA SER A 37 1.36 10.91 -7.91
C SER A 37 0.64 9.71 -8.55
N PRO A 38 -0.47 9.23 -7.97
CA PRO A 38 -1.36 8.24 -8.58
C PRO A 38 -1.85 8.66 -9.97
N MET A 39 -1.73 9.95 -10.30
CA MET A 39 -2.08 10.54 -11.59
C MET A 39 -0.94 10.57 -12.64
N LYS A 40 0.24 10.01 -12.35
CA LYS A 40 1.42 10.05 -13.25
C LYS A 40 2.23 8.73 -13.24
N TYR A 41 1.55 7.58 -13.21
CA TYR A 41 2.21 6.29 -13.29
C TYR A 41 2.78 6.04 -14.69
N THR A 42 4.02 5.53 -14.78
CA THR A 42 4.64 5.09 -16.03
C THR A 42 5.16 3.67 -15.84
N ASP A 43 4.83 2.79 -16.79
CA ASP A 43 4.82 1.33 -16.60
C ASP A 43 6.21 0.68 -16.68
N GLU A 44 7.15 1.33 -17.34
CA GLU A 44 8.26 0.63 -18.01
C GLU A 44 9.37 0.05 -17.10
N ASN A 45 9.33 0.21 -15.78
CA ASN A 45 10.17 -0.52 -14.80
C ASN A 45 9.65 -0.36 -13.36
N SER A 46 8.34 -0.47 -13.14
CA SER A 46 7.79 -0.12 -11.82
C SER A 46 8.20 -1.12 -10.73
N PRO A 47 8.77 -0.67 -9.59
CA PRO A 47 9.07 -1.52 -8.43
C PRO A 47 7.81 -2.13 -7.80
N LEU A 48 6.62 -1.63 -8.18
CA LEU A 48 5.34 -2.21 -7.82
C LEU A 48 5.21 -3.66 -8.30
N LEU A 49 5.82 -4.03 -9.44
CA LEU A 49 5.79 -5.40 -9.98
C LEU A 49 6.62 -6.39 -9.16
N HIS A 50 7.53 -5.89 -8.32
CA HIS A 50 8.42 -6.72 -7.48
C HIS A 50 8.11 -6.57 -5.98
N SER A 51 7.04 -5.86 -5.66
CA SER A 51 6.62 -5.66 -4.27
C SER A 51 5.78 -6.84 -3.80
N ASP A 52 5.91 -7.17 -2.52
CA ASP A 52 5.04 -8.11 -1.83
C ASP A 52 3.79 -7.38 -1.31
N LEU A 53 4.00 -6.17 -0.78
CA LEU A 53 2.96 -5.27 -0.32
C LEU A 53 3.06 -3.92 -1.04
N ILE A 54 1.93 -3.40 -1.49
CA ILE A 54 1.82 -2.04 -2.03
C ILE A 54 0.92 -1.25 -1.11
N PHE A 55 1.47 -0.22 -0.49
CA PHE A 55 0.73 0.76 0.28
C PHE A 55 0.38 1.94 -0.61
N LEU A 56 -0.91 2.13 -0.86
CA LEU A 56 -1.45 3.29 -1.58
C LEU A 56 -2.13 4.22 -0.57
N HIS A 57 -1.63 5.45 -0.44
CA HIS A 57 -2.31 6.48 0.33
C HIS A 57 -3.33 7.22 -0.56
N LEU A 58 -4.55 7.37 -0.07
CA LEU A 58 -5.60 8.18 -0.69
C LEU A 58 -5.92 9.36 0.22
N THR A 59 -5.63 10.56 -0.27
CA THR A 59 -5.80 11.84 0.43
C THR A 59 -7.26 12.31 0.47
N SER A 60 -8.10 11.86 -0.46
CA SER A 60 -9.52 12.21 -0.53
C SER A 60 -10.35 11.14 -1.26
N PRO A 61 -11.65 10.97 -0.94
CA PRO A 61 -12.57 10.09 -1.66
C PRO A 61 -12.67 10.39 -3.16
N GLU A 62 -12.47 11.64 -3.55
CA GLU A 62 -12.55 12.13 -4.92
C GLU A 62 -11.22 11.97 -5.69
N GLU A 63 -10.18 11.45 -5.05
CA GLU A 63 -8.87 11.30 -5.65
C GLU A 63 -8.89 10.32 -6.84
N VAL A 64 -8.45 10.81 -7.99
CA VAL A 64 -8.40 10.02 -9.22
C VAL A 64 -7.08 9.28 -9.29
N VAL A 65 -7.16 7.95 -9.36
CA VAL A 65 -6.02 7.07 -9.63
C VAL A 65 -6.04 6.72 -11.12
N GLN A 66 -4.89 6.80 -11.80
CA GLN A 66 -4.78 6.45 -13.21
C GLN A 66 -5.26 5.01 -13.47
N THR A 67 -5.94 4.81 -14.59
CA THR A 67 -6.51 3.51 -15.00
C THR A 67 -5.47 2.40 -15.07
N GLU A 68 -4.26 2.72 -15.54
CA GLU A 68 -3.13 1.79 -15.65
C GLU A 68 -2.67 1.33 -14.27
N LEU A 69 -2.51 2.28 -13.35
CA LEU A 69 -2.17 1.99 -11.95
C LEU A 69 -3.28 1.18 -11.27
N VAL A 70 -4.55 1.53 -11.48
CA VAL A 70 -5.69 0.74 -10.97
C VAL A 70 -5.65 -0.70 -11.49
N SER A 71 -5.34 -0.88 -12.77
CA SER A 71 -5.28 -2.20 -13.40
C SER A 71 -4.16 -3.05 -12.79
N LEU A 72 -2.99 -2.45 -12.55
CA LEU A 72 -1.88 -3.12 -11.86
C LEU A 72 -2.24 -3.48 -10.42
N LEU A 73 -2.82 -2.54 -9.67
CA LEU A 73 -3.21 -2.76 -8.27
C LEU A 73 -4.26 -3.85 -8.13
N ARG A 74 -5.23 -3.94 -9.06
CA ARG A 74 -6.25 -4.99 -9.06
C ARG A 74 -5.70 -6.40 -9.29
N GLN A 75 -4.54 -6.53 -9.93
CA GLN A 75 -3.88 -7.82 -10.15
C GLN A 75 -2.97 -8.22 -8.99
N HIS A 76 -2.66 -7.29 -8.09
CA HIS A 76 -1.70 -7.48 -7.03
C HIS A 76 -2.37 -7.98 -5.74
N SER A 77 -1.89 -9.09 -5.18
CA SER A 77 -2.50 -9.76 -4.02
C SER A 77 -2.26 -9.04 -2.69
N GLY A 78 -1.30 -8.12 -2.63
CA GLY A 78 -0.86 -7.41 -1.42
C GLY A 78 -1.14 -5.90 -1.41
N VAL A 79 -2.27 -5.43 -1.96
CA VAL A 79 -2.58 -3.99 -1.93
C VAL A 79 -3.22 -3.58 -0.61
N VAL A 80 -2.55 -2.68 0.12
CA VAL A 80 -3.05 -2.03 1.33
C VAL A 80 -3.37 -0.58 0.99
N ILE A 81 -4.60 -0.16 1.22
CA ILE A 81 -4.99 1.24 1.06
C ILE A 81 -4.98 1.92 2.44
N THR A 82 -4.43 3.12 2.52
CA THR A 82 -4.49 3.97 3.70
C THR A 82 -5.16 5.29 3.37
N SER A 83 -5.89 5.85 4.33
CA SER A 83 -6.57 7.14 4.15
C SER A 83 -7.10 7.68 5.47
N PRO A 84 -7.16 9.01 5.67
CA PRO A 84 -7.90 9.62 6.78
C PRO A 84 -9.43 9.44 6.67
N PHE A 85 -9.93 9.02 5.50
CA PHE A 85 -11.36 8.80 5.27
C PHE A 85 -11.74 7.33 5.44
N PRO A 86 -13.00 7.02 5.79
CA PRO A 86 -13.44 5.64 5.97
C PRO A 86 -13.59 4.91 4.63
N ARG A 87 -13.30 3.60 4.64
CA ARG A 87 -13.35 2.70 3.48
C ARG A 87 -14.57 2.86 2.57
N HIS A 88 -15.76 3.05 3.14
CA HIS A 88 -17.02 3.09 2.39
C HIS A 88 -17.13 4.27 1.42
N GLN A 89 -16.23 5.26 1.52
CA GLN A 89 -16.21 6.43 0.63
C GLN A 89 -15.43 6.18 -0.68
N PHE A 90 -14.73 5.04 -0.81
CA PHE A 90 -13.84 4.75 -1.94
C PHE A 90 -14.37 3.63 -2.85
N LEU A 91 -15.66 3.60 -3.16
CA LEU A 91 -16.31 2.41 -3.75
C LEU A 91 -15.64 1.87 -5.04
N ASP A 92 -15.10 2.74 -5.90
CA ASP A 92 -14.59 2.37 -7.23
C ASP A 92 -13.17 1.75 -7.23
N LEU A 93 -12.38 2.04 -6.19
CA LEU A 93 -11.03 1.51 -5.98
C LEU A 93 -11.03 0.18 -5.21
N PHE A 94 -12.18 -0.21 -4.64
CA PHE A 94 -12.28 -1.21 -3.57
C PHE A 94 -12.87 -2.55 -4.00
N ILE A 95 -12.73 -2.95 -5.27
CA ILE A 95 -13.30 -4.22 -5.70
C ILE A 95 -12.67 -5.38 -4.91
N GLN A 96 -11.35 -5.44 -4.69
CA GLN A 96 -10.70 -6.35 -3.70
C GLN A 96 -9.27 -5.92 -3.27
N PRO A 97 -9.06 -4.86 -2.46
CA PRO A 97 -7.77 -4.67 -1.82
C PRO A 97 -7.55 -5.73 -0.73
N PHE A 98 -6.30 -6.09 -0.49
CA PHE A 98 -5.92 -7.00 0.60
C PHE A 98 -6.34 -6.44 1.96
N ALA A 99 -6.09 -5.15 2.20
CA ALA A 99 -6.45 -4.50 3.44
C ALA A 99 -6.74 -3.00 3.28
N PHE A 100 -7.42 -2.44 4.29
CA PHE A 100 -7.62 -1.01 4.47
C PHE A 100 -7.19 -0.59 5.87
N LEU A 101 -6.34 0.42 5.98
CA LEU A 101 -5.93 1.03 7.25
C LEU A 101 -6.41 2.49 7.28
N ALA A 102 -7.48 2.75 8.04
CA ALA A 102 -7.93 4.11 8.29
C ALA A 102 -6.89 4.84 9.15
N GLU A 103 -6.51 6.04 8.72
CA GLU A 103 -5.56 6.90 9.42
C GLU A 103 -6.28 7.78 10.46
N PRO A 104 -5.65 8.04 11.62
CA PRO A 104 -4.36 7.48 12.05
C PRO A 104 -4.48 5.99 12.44
N PHE A 105 -3.45 5.20 12.13
CA PHE A 105 -3.34 3.81 12.57
C PHE A 105 -2.08 3.57 13.41
N SER A 106 -2.19 2.65 14.37
CA SER A 106 -1.11 2.23 15.25
C SER A 106 -0.21 1.17 14.63
N PHE A 107 1.00 1.00 15.18
CA PHE A 107 1.88 -0.12 14.83
C PHE A 107 1.20 -1.47 15.02
N ALA A 108 0.31 -1.63 16.01
CA ALA A 108 -0.42 -2.87 16.23
C ALA A 108 -1.38 -3.19 15.06
N GLN A 109 -2.04 -2.18 14.49
CA GLN A 109 -2.89 -2.34 13.30
C GLN A 109 -2.05 -2.69 12.07
N PHE A 110 -0.92 -1.99 11.87
CA PHE A 110 0.05 -2.33 10.82
C PHE A 110 0.55 -3.78 10.95
N ASN A 111 0.99 -4.19 12.14
CA ASN A 111 1.54 -5.54 12.35
C ASN A 111 0.49 -6.63 12.15
N LYS A 112 -0.79 -6.37 12.49
CA LYS A 112 -1.90 -7.27 12.18
C LYS A 112 -2.09 -7.44 10.68
N CYS A 113 -2.04 -6.34 9.92
CA CYS A 113 -2.11 -6.36 8.45
C CYS A 113 -0.97 -7.19 7.86
N LEU A 114 0.26 -6.97 8.33
CA LEU A 114 1.44 -7.71 7.89
C LEU A 114 1.37 -9.20 8.23
N THR A 115 0.92 -9.55 9.44
CA THR A 115 0.75 -10.95 9.86
C THR A 115 -0.29 -11.67 9.00
N ALA A 116 -1.41 -11.00 8.69
CA ALA A 116 -2.42 -11.55 7.79
C ALA A 116 -1.85 -11.82 6.39
N TYR A 117 -0.97 -10.95 5.90
CA TYR A 117 -0.33 -11.14 4.60
C TYR A 117 0.63 -12.33 4.62
N TYR A 118 1.44 -12.48 5.68
CA TYR A 118 2.29 -13.66 5.86
C TYR A 118 1.49 -14.97 5.84
N GLN A 119 0.31 -14.99 6.47
CA GLN A 119 -0.56 -16.16 6.48
C GLN A 119 -1.15 -16.47 5.10
N LEU A 120 -1.39 -15.45 4.28
CA LEU A 120 -1.90 -15.61 2.91
C LEU A 120 -0.86 -16.27 2.00
N ILE A 121 0.41 -15.84 2.07
CA ILE A 121 1.47 -16.33 1.18
C ILE A 121 2.06 -17.69 1.59
N GLN A 122 1.68 -18.22 2.77
CA GLN A 122 2.09 -19.54 3.25
C GLN A 122 1.09 -20.66 2.90
N GLN A 123 -0.07 -20.32 2.34
CA GLN A 123 -1.10 -21.25 1.87
C GLN A 123 -0.85 -21.64 0.40
#